data_AF-A0A3A8PQ69-F1
#
_entry.id   AF-A0A3A8PQ69-F1
#
_cell.length_a   1.000
_cell.length_b   1.000
_cell.length_c   1.000
_cell.angle_alpha   90.00
_cell.angle_beta   90.00
_cell.angle_gamma   90.00
#
_symmetry.space_group_name_H-M   'P 1'
#
loop_
_entity.id
_entity.type
_entity.pdbx_description
1 polymer ?
#
loop_
_entity_poly.entity_id
_entity_poly.type
_entity_poly.pdbx_seq_one_letter_code
_entity_poly.pdbx_strand_id
1 'polypeptide(L)'
;MSSHFQPTDSARANELLADLLETPFEDDAEDLHFALREGDLELDGDFALEANEVAIVMGNLTVKGCLSDAFQNEDDCSKLYVLGNLHTRDLVCGSEVRVTGNLTVANVLYANSFDMDTLGVGGRLSARVFIEEGHQVEFGSLAVDTLITDDETWREVVPEAVVGDFASVLPAHLLGQEGRFILSEALHRDLLTGRPVLTRSGCLD
;
A
#
# COMPACT_ATOMS: atom_id res chain seq x y z
N MET A 1 -1.28 6.41 16.60
CA MET A 1 -1.20 7.68 15.82
C MET A 1 -0.18 8.71 16.35
N SER A 2 0.62 9.29 15.45
CA SER A 2 1.62 10.33 15.74
C SER A 2 0.98 11.68 16.09
N SER A 3 1.75 12.61 16.69
CA SER A 3 1.30 13.98 17.03
C SER A 3 0.89 14.85 15.82
N HIS A 4 0.92 14.29 14.61
CA HIS A 4 0.62 14.99 13.37
C HIS A 4 -0.86 14.97 13.00
N PHE A 5 -1.63 14.06 13.58
CA PHE A 5 -3.06 13.87 13.32
C PHE A 5 -3.92 14.36 14.50
N GLN A 6 -5.12 14.84 14.17
CA GLN A 6 -6.15 15.21 15.13
C GLN A 6 -7.24 14.13 15.14
N PRO A 7 -7.71 13.65 16.31
CA PRO A 7 -8.84 12.73 16.36
C PRO A 7 -10.07 13.30 15.67
N THR A 8 -10.82 12.46 14.97
CA THR A 8 -12.11 12.81 14.36
C THR A 8 -13.11 11.67 14.56
N ASP A 9 -14.29 11.75 13.95
CA ASP A 9 -15.33 10.72 14.02
C ASP A 9 -15.73 10.23 12.61
N SER A 10 -16.47 9.13 12.56
CA SER A 10 -16.96 8.51 11.33
C SER A 10 -17.88 9.46 10.54
N ALA A 11 -18.70 10.26 11.22
CA ALA A 11 -19.57 11.24 10.57
C ALA A 11 -18.78 12.28 9.76
N ARG A 12 -17.72 12.84 10.36
CA ARG A 12 -16.83 13.77 9.67
C ARG A 12 -16.01 13.07 8.59
N ALA A 13 -15.53 11.86 8.82
CA ALA A 13 -14.84 11.06 7.80
C ALA A 13 -15.72 10.82 6.58
N ASN A 14 -16.98 10.42 6.79
CA ASN A 14 -17.98 10.21 5.74
C ASN A 14 -18.24 11.48 4.93
N GLU A 15 -18.35 12.65 5.58
CA GLU A 15 -18.50 13.92 4.88
C GLU A 15 -17.30 14.23 3.98
N LEU A 16 -16.08 14.01 4.49
CA LEU A 16 -14.83 14.28 3.77
C LEU A 16 -14.60 13.33 2.60
N LEU A 17 -15.07 12.08 2.72
CA LEU A 17 -14.80 10.99 1.78
C LEU A 17 -16.04 10.59 0.96
N ALA A 18 -17.08 11.41 0.94
CA ALA A 18 -18.37 11.09 0.29
C ALA A 18 -18.25 10.72 -1.19
N ASP A 19 -17.25 11.28 -1.90
CA ASP A 19 -17.00 10.99 -3.31
C ASP A 19 -16.02 9.81 -3.54
N LEU A 20 -15.41 9.29 -2.47
CA LEU A 20 -14.46 8.18 -2.52
C LEU A 20 -15.05 6.87 -2.02
N LEU A 21 -15.88 6.92 -0.97
CA LEU A 21 -16.44 5.73 -0.34
C LEU A 21 -17.59 5.18 -1.16
N GLU A 22 -17.53 3.89 -1.48
CA GLU A 22 -18.68 3.17 -2.01
C GLU A 22 -19.77 3.02 -0.95
N THR A 23 -19.36 2.74 0.29
CA THR A 23 -20.23 2.63 1.46
C THR A 23 -19.68 3.50 2.58
N PRO A 24 -20.49 4.40 3.16
CA PRO A 24 -20.09 5.17 4.34
C PRO A 24 -19.73 4.26 5.51
N PHE A 25 -18.83 4.71 6.38
CA PHE A 25 -18.60 4.08 7.67
C PHE A 25 -19.89 4.10 8.51
N GLU A 26 -20.24 2.96 9.10
CA GLU A 26 -21.43 2.85 9.97
C GLU A 26 -21.22 3.61 11.29
N ASP A 27 -22.32 4.09 11.89
CA ASP A 27 -22.29 4.87 13.13
C ASP A 27 -21.78 4.06 14.35
N ASP A 28 -21.76 2.72 14.24
CA ASP A 28 -21.30 1.74 15.23
C ASP A 28 -20.02 1.00 14.81
N ALA A 29 -19.19 1.62 13.97
CA ALA A 29 -17.80 1.21 13.77
C ALA A 29 -16.95 1.47 15.05
N GLU A 30 -17.40 0.95 16.20
CA GLU A 30 -16.88 1.20 17.55
C GLU A 30 -15.40 0.80 17.70
N ASP A 31 -14.91 -0.04 16.78
CA ASP A 31 -13.52 -0.49 16.76
C ASP A 31 -12.59 0.41 15.92
N LEU A 32 -13.12 1.30 15.07
CA LEU A 32 -12.31 2.18 14.22
C LEU A 32 -11.83 3.45 14.94
N HIS A 33 -10.57 3.80 14.71
CA HIS A 33 -9.92 4.98 15.27
C HIS A 33 -9.61 5.98 14.16
N PHE A 34 -10.47 6.99 14.02
CA PHE A 34 -10.34 8.00 12.99
C PHE A 34 -9.39 9.12 13.42
N ALA A 35 -8.45 9.47 12.54
CA ALA A 35 -7.77 10.75 12.66
C ALA A 35 -7.50 11.44 11.33
N LEU A 36 -7.47 12.76 11.44
CA LEU A 36 -7.46 13.70 10.36
C LEU A 36 -6.21 14.56 10.41
N ARG A 37 -5.65 14.79 9.24
CA ARG A 37 -4.61 15.78 8.99
C ARG A 37 -5.13 16.78 7.96
N GLU A 38 -5.28 18.03 8.38
CA GLU A 38 -5.54 19.13 7.45
C GLU A 38 -4.24 19.60 6.77
N GLY A 39 -4.27 19.68 5.44
CA GLY A 39 -3.14 20.09 4.63
C GLY A 39 -2.04 19.04 4.50
N ASP A 40 -0.94 19.44 3.86
CA ASP A 40 0.16 18.55 3.54
C ASP A 40 0.88 18.04 4.81
N LEU A 41 1.41 16.82 4.70
CA LEU A 41 2.18 16.14 5.74
C LEU A 41 3.45 15.53 5.16
N GLU A 42 4.59 15.84 5.79
CA GLU A 42 5.87 15.22 5.52
C GLU A 42 6.37 14.51 6.78
N LEU A 43 6.78 13.25 6.64
CA LEU A 43 7.33 12.41 7.70
C LEU A 43 8.75 11.98 7.31
N ASP A 44 9.71 12.23 8.20
CA ASP A 44 11.13 11.96 7.94
C ASP A 44 11.53 10.47 8.02
N GLY A 45 10.64 9.61 8.54
CA GLY A 45 10.91 8.19 8.76
C GLY A 45 9.79 7.31 8.23
N ASP A 46 9.71 6.10 8.78
CA ASP A 46 8.65 5.15 8.47
C ASP A 46 7.31 5.61 9.07
N PHE A 47 6.21 5.21 8.44
CA PHE A 47 4.85 5.47 8.91
C PHE A 47 4.03 4.19 8.81
N ALA A 48 3.68 3.62 9.95
CA ALA A 48 2.82 2.46 10.05
C ALA A 48 1.45 2.88 10.60
N LEU A 49 0.37 2.46 9.96
CA LEU A 49 -0.95 2.47 10.59
C LEU A 49 -1.05 1.25 11.53
N GLU A 50 -1.71 1.44 12.65
CA GLU A 50 -2.08 0.35 13.55
C GLU A 50 -3.42 -0.28 13.12
N ALA A 51 -3.73 -1.47 13.64
CA ALA A 51 -5.01 -2.12 13.38
C ALA A 51 -6.17 -1.20 13.77
N ASN A 52 -7.20 -1.16 12.93
CA ASN A 52 -8.39 -0.32 13.04
C ASN A 52 -8.15 1.19 12.98
N GLU A 53 -6.95 1.66 12.64
CA GLU A 53 -6.72 3.08 12.38
C GLU A 53 -7.25 3.49 10.99
N VAL A 54 -8.02 4.58 10.97
CA VAL A 54 -8.43 5.28 9.75
C VAL A 54 -7.74 6.64 9.72
N ALA A 55 -6.75 6.79 8.85
CA ALA A 55 -6.00 8.03 8.69
C ALA A 55 -6.44 8.77 7.42
N ILE A 56 -6.80 10.05 7.56
CA ILE A 56 -7.21 10.92 6.45
C ILE A 56 -6.24 12.10 6.36
N VAL A 57 -5.63 12.29 5.19
CA VAL A 57 -4.79 13.45 4.88
C VAL A 57 -5.48 14.30 3.82
N MET A 58 -5.95 15.49 4.20
CA MET A 58 -6.54 16.50 3.30
C MET A 58 -5.45 17.29 2.58
N GLY A 59 -4.61 16.60 1.82
CA GLY A 59 -3.47 17.19 1.13
C GLY A 59 -2.52 16.11 0.60
N ASN A 60 -1.28 16.51 0.35
CA ASN A 60 -0.22 15.58 -0.04
C ASN A 60 0.38 14.90 1.20
N LEU A 61 0.75 13.63 1.06
CA LEU A 61 1.50 12.88 2.06
C LEU A 61 2.87 12.51 1.48
N THR A 62 3.94 12.85 2.19
CA THR A 62 5.30 12.40 1.90
C THR A 62 5.86 11.63 3.09
N VAL A 63 6.25 10.38 2.88
CA VAL A 63 6.91 9.53 3.87
C VAL A 63 8.30 9.18 3.35
N LYS A 64 9.37 9.64 4.01
CA LYS A 64 10.74 9.37 3.53
C LYS A 64 11.17 7.92 3.77
N GLY A 65 10.47 7.21 4.65
CA GLY A 65 10.66 5.79 4.93
C GLY A 65 9.65 4.87 4.25
N CYS A 66 9.44 3.70 4.85
CA CYS A 66 8.39 2.77 4.48
C CYS A 66 7.04 3.25 5.00
N LEU A 67 6.03 3.29 4.15
CA LEU A 67 4.64 3.38 4.56
C LEU A 67 4.08 1.96 4.63
N SER A 68 3.46 1.60 5.74
CA SER A 68 2.78 0.31 5.88
C SER A 68 1.43 0.48 6.56
N ASP A 69 0.49 -0.34 6.21
CA ASP A 69 -0.76 -0.50 6.96
C ASP A 69 -0.71 -1.78 7.83
N ALA A 70 -1.72 -1.96 8.68
CA ALA A 70 -1.84 -3.10 9.56
C ALA A 70 -2.55 -4.25 8.84
N PHE A 71 -1.84 -5.37 8.70
CA PHE A 71 -2.31 -6.54 7.96
C PHE A 71 -1.72 -7.83 8.53
N GLN A 72 -1.93 -8.09 9.83
CA GLN A 72 -1.41 -9.30 10.46
C GLN A 72 -2.40 -10.46 10.40
N ASN A 73 -3.69 -10.19 10.27
CA ASN A 73 -4.77 -11.17 10.17
C ASN A 73 -6.02 -10.57 9.49
N GLU A 74 -7.03 -11.41 9.22
CA GLU A 74 -8.30 -11.05 8.56
C GLU A 74 -9.18 -10.07 9.36
N ASP A 75 -8.96 -9.91 10.67
CA ASP A 75 -9.68 -8.95 11.50
C ASP A 75 -8.97 -7.59 11.60
N ASP A 76 -7.70 -7.50 11.16
CA ASP A 76 -6.97 -6.23 11.14
C ASP A 76 -7.37 -5.44 9.88
N CYS A 77 -8.14 -4.37 10.07
CA CYS A 77 -8.44 -3.44 8.98
C CYS A 77 -7.82 -2.08 9.28
N SER A 78 -7.00 -1.54 8.39
CA SER A 78 -6.56 -0.15 8.51
C SER A 78 -6.75 0.56 7.19
N LYS A 79 -7.06 1.86 7.25
CA LYS A 79 -7.48 2.61 6.05
C LYS A 79 -6.76 3.94 5.97
N LEU A 80 -6.07 4.18 4.86
CA LEU A 80 -5.39 5.44 4.58
C LEU A 80 -6.03 6.14 3.38
N TYR A 81 -6.52 7.35 3.62
CA TYR A 81 -7.04 8.23 2.57
C TYR A 81 -6.13 9.44 2.40
N VAL A 82 -5.55 9.62 1.22
CA VAL A 82 -4.75 10.79 0.85
C VAL A 82 -5.49 11.56 -0.25
N LEU A 83 -6.07 12.70 0.12
CA LEU A 83 -6.80 13.59 -0.79
C LEU A 83 -5.85 14.51 -1.58
N GLY A 84 -4.78 13.92 -2.12
CA GLY A 84 -3.72 14.59 -2.84
C GLY A 84 -2.76 13.56 -3.44
N ASN A 85 -1.47 13.90 -3.53
CA ASN A 85 -0.44 12.96 -3.97
C ASN A 85 0.20 12.25 -2.76
N LEU A 86 0.57 10.99 -2.95
CA LEU A 86 1.33 10.21 -1.99
C LEU A 86 2.72 9.92 -2.54
N HIS A 87 3.76 10.32 -1.81
CA HIS A 87 5.12 9.91 -2.05
C HIS A 87 5.64 9.09 -0.87
N THR A 88 6.24 7.92 -1.15
CA THR A 88 6.92 7.13 -0.13
C THR A 88 8.16 6.43 -0.69
N ARG A 89 9.10 6.03 0.17
CA ARG A 89 10.25 5.22 -0.28
C ARG A 89 9.78 3.82 -0.66
N ASP A 90 9.09 3.17 0.25
CA ASP A 90 8.50 1.84 0.09
C ASP A 90 7.03 1.90 0.55
N LEU A 91 6.19 1.04 -0.02
CA LEU A 91 4.79 0.88 0.41
C LEU A 91 4.48 -0.61 0.59
N VAL A 92 3.98 -0.96 1.76
CA VAL A 92 3.32 -2.23 2.07
C VAL A 92 1.84 -1.91 2.24
N CYS A 93 1.02 -2.38 1.29
CA CYS A 93 -0.43 -2.23 1.29
C CYS A 93 -1.05 -3.62 1.50
N GLY A 94 -1.52 -3.84 2.71
CA GLY A 94 -2.26 -5.01 3.16
C GLY A 94 -3.77 -4.79 3.17
N SER A 95 -4.18 -3.57 3.48
CA SER A 95 -5.56 -3.15 3.65
C SER A 95 -5.90 -2.06 2.62
N GLU A 96 -6.67 -1.03 3.01
CA GLU A 96 -7.13 -0.02 2.07
C GLU A 96 -6.23 1.22 2.07
N VAL A 97 -5.69 1.54 0.89
CA VAL A 97 -5.00 2.81 0.63
C VAL A 97 -5.64 3.47 -0.58
N ARG A 98 -6.24 4.64 -0.38
CA ARG A 98 -6.86 5.45 -1.44
C ARG A 98 -6.13 6.78 -1.59
N VAL A 99 -5.67 7.07 -2.81
CA VAL A 99 -4.96 8.30 -3.19
C VAL A 99 -5.71 8.96 -4.34
N THR A 100 -6.19 10.19 -4.17
CA THR A 100 -6.95 10.87 -5.25
C THR A 100 -6.05 11.39 -6.37
N GLY A 101 -4.79 11.69 -6.06
CA GLY A 101 -3.76 12.11 -7.00
C GLY A 101 -2.86 10.97 -7.45
N ASN A 102 -1.56 11.26 -7.57
CA ASN A 102 -0.55 10.28 -7.95
C ASN A 102 0.04 9.57 -6.73
N LEU A 103 0.36 8.29 -6.90
CA LEU A 103 1.16 7.50 -5.96
C LEU A 103 2.55 7.29 -6.56
N THR A 104 3.59 7.79 -5.89
CA THR A 104 5.00 7.57 -6.25
C THR A 104 5.73 6.85 -5.14
N VAL A 105 6.02 5.58 -5.37
CA VAL A 105 6.85 4.73 -4.50
C VAL A 105 8.26 4.69 -5.10
N ALA A 106 9.28 5.14 -4.37
CA ALA A 106 10.63 5.26 -4.94
C ALA A 106 11.25 3.89 -5.27
N ASN A 107 10.93 2.87 -4.47
CA ASN A 107 11.52 1.55 -4.52
C ASN A 107 10.45 0.48 -4.72
N VAL A 108 9.92 -0.08 -3.63
CA VAL A 108 9.08 -1.28 -3.66
C VAL A 108 7.67 -0.94 -3.23
N LEU A 109 6.70 -1.24 -4.10
CA LEU A 109 5.30 -1.38 -3.76
C LEU A 109 4.99 -2.87 -3.60
N TYR A 110 4.49 -3.26 -2.44
CA TYR A 110 3.90 -4.57 -2.22
C TYR A 110 2.42 -4.39 -1.89
N ALA A 111 1.57 -5.11 -2.63
CA ALA A 111 0.13 -5.13 -2.40
C ALA A 111 -0.35 -6.58 -2.27
N ASN A 112 -0.93 -6.93 -1.13
CA ASN A 112 -1.63 -8.19 -0.86
C ASN A 112 -2.84 -7.87 0.03
N SER A 113 -3.97 -8.57 -0.11
CA SER A 113 -5.11 -8.39 0.78
C SER A 113 -5.76 -9.74 1.11
N PHE A 114 -6.24 -9.88 2.35
CA PHE A 114 -7.01 -11.02 2.84
C PHE A 114 -8.50 -10.85 2.50
N ASP A 115 -8.90 -9.61 2.23
CA ASP A 115 -10.27 -9.19 1.94
C ASP A 115 -10.37 -8.42 0.60
N MET A 116 -11.55 -7.88 0.33
CA MET A 116 -11.84 -7.07 -0.85
C MET A 116 -11.36 -5.61 -0.72
N ASP A 117 -10.35 -5.34 0.13
CA ASP A 117 -9.77 -4.02 0.27
C ASP A 117 -9.03 -3.60 -1.02
N THR A 118 -8.96 -2.29 -1.26
CA THR A 118 -8.46 -1.74 -2.52
C THR A 118 -7.29 -0.79 -2.32
N LEU A 119 -6.22 -1.02 -3.09
CA LEU A 119 -5.22 0.00 -3.39
C LEU A 119 -5.72 0.83 -4.57
N GLY A 120 -6.30 2.00 -4.29
CA GLY A 120 -6.90 2.86 -5.30
C GLY A 120 -6.12 4.15 -5.54
N VAL A 121 -5.70 4.40 -6.78
CA VAL A 121 -4.94 5.60 -7.18
C VAL A 121 -5.66 6.33 -8.31
N GLY A 122 -6.26 7.48 -8.04
CA GLY A 122 -6.98 8.26 -9.05
C GLY A 122 -6.11 8.71 -10.23
N GLY A 123 -4.82 8.95 -9.98
CA GLY A 123 -3.83 9.34 -10.98
C GLY A 123 -2.90 8.21 -11.42
N ARG A 124 -1.61 8.55 -11.55
CA ARG A 124 -0.56 7.61 -11.92
C ARG A 124 -0.03 6.89 -10.68
N LEU A 125 0.03 5.56 -10.75
CA LEU A 125 0.78 4.70 -9.83
C LEU A 125 2.16 4.48 -10.43
N SER A 126 3.21 4.79 -9.68
CA SER A 126 4.60 4.54 -10.10
C SER A 126 5.42 3.92 -8.99
N ALA A 127 6.17 2.88 -9.34
CA ALA A 127 7.10 2.18 -8.47
C ALA A 127 8.27 1.64 -9.28
N ARG A 128 9.44 1.42 -8.69
CA ARG A 128 10.50 0.68 -9.38
C ARG A 128 10.12 -0.80 -9.48
N VAL A 129 9.74 -1.39 -8.36
CA VAL A 129 9.24 -2.76 -8.28
C VAL A 129 7.83 -2.72 -7.73
N PHE A 130 6.91 -3.36 -8.42
CA PHE A 130 5.58 -3.65 -7.91
C PHE A 130 5.43 -5.17 -7.77
N ILE A 131 5.20 -5.61 -6.53
CA ILE A 131 4.86 -6.99 -6.20
C ILE A 131 3.37 -6.98 -5.84
N GLU A 132 2.56 -7.61 -6.68
CA GLU A 132 1.12 -7.74 -6.50
C GLU A 132 0.80 -9.21 -6.19
N GLU A 133 0.04 -9.45 -5.14
CA GLU A 133 -0.28 -10.80 -4.66
C GLU A 133 -1.73 -10.84 -4.17
N GLY A 134 -2.68 -10.89 -5.10
CA GLY A 134 -4.11 -11.05 -4.77
C GLY A 134 -4.81 -9.81 -4.22
N HIS A 135 -4.28 -8.61 -4.47
CA HIS A 135 -4.90 -7.36 -4.01
C HIS A 135 -5.73 -6.71 -5.12
N GLN A 136 -6.92 -6.21 -4.80
CA GLN A 136 -7.62 -5.33 -5.74
C GLN A 136 -6.85 -4.01 -5.91
N VAL A 137 -6.36 -3.75 -7.13
CA VAL A 137 -5.58 -2.55 -7.45
C VAL A 137 -6.23 -1.76 -8.57
N GLU A 138 -6.48 -0.49 -8.31
CA GLU A 138 -7.10 0.45 -9.25
C GLU A 138 -6.17 1.64 -9.48
N PHE A 139 -5.97 2.02 -10.75
CA PHE A 139 -5.12 3.16 -11.10
C PHE A 139 -5.61 3.85 -12.38
N GLY A 140 -5.35 5.15 -12.49
CA GLY A 140 -5.55 5.89 -13.74
C GLY A 140 -4.50 5.53 -14.80
N SER A 141 -3.24 5.35 -14.40
CA SER A 141 -2.18 4.80 -15.25
C SER A 141 -1.08 4.14 -14.42
N LEU A 142 -0.39 3.17 -15.00
CA LEU A 142 0.68 2.42 -14.34
C LEU A 142 2.04 2.71 -15.00
N ALA A 143 3.08 2.90 -14.18
CA ALA A 143 4.45 2.91 -14.65
C ALA A 143 5.37 2.24 -13.64
N VAL A 144 5.79 1.02 -13.97
CA VAL A 144 6.69 0.21 -13.13
C VAL A 144 7.83 -0.35 -13.96
N ASP A 145 9.03 -0.44 -13.38
CA ASP A 145 10.17 -1.05 -14.08
C ASP A 145 10.06 -2.58 -14.06
N THR A 146 9.51 -3.14 -12.97
CA THR A 146 9.29 -4.58 -12.83
C THR A 146 7.96 -4.82 -12.11
N LEU A 147 7.09 -5.63 -12.72
CA LEU A 147 5.89 -6.18 -12.10
C LEU A 147 6.10 -7.66 -11.81
N ILE A 148 5.83 -8.07 -10.58
CA ILE A 148 5.91 -9.44 -10.08
C ILE A 148 4.53 -9.79 -9.53
N THR A 149 3.90 -10.86 -10.03
CA THR A 149 2.52 -11.23 -9.65
C THR A 149 2.26 -12.73 -9.83
N ASP A 150 1.21 -13.26 -9.21
CA ASP A 150 0.67 -14.60 -9.47
C ASP A 150 -0.53 -14.59 -10.45
N ASP A 151 -1.02 -13.41 -10.84
CA ASP A 151 -2.11 -13.25 -11.79
C ASP A 151 -1.60 -12.99 -13.22
N GLU A 152 -1.89 -13.94 -14.13
CA GLU A 152 -1.53 -13.84 -15.54
C GLU A 152 -2.21 -12.69 -16.28
N THR A 153 -3.35 -12.18 -15.79
CA THR A 153 -4.10 -11.10 -16.44
C THR A 153 -3.32 -9.78 -16.47
N TRP A 154 -2.38 -9.58 -15.55
CA TRP A 154 -1.49 -8.42 -15.55
C TRP A 154 -0.65 -8.28 -16.81
N ARG A 155 -0.44 -9.35 -17.58
CA ARG A 155 0.24 -9.26 -18.89
C ARG A 155 -0.53 -8.43 -19.92
N GLU A 156 -1.83 -8.21 -19.72
CA GLU A 156 -2.61 -7.29 -20.55
C GLU A 156 -2.24 -5.81 -20.27
N VAL A 157 -1.74 -5.53 -19.07
CA VAL A 157 -1.33 -4.19 -18.61
C VAL A 157 0.18 -3.99 -18.74
N VAL A 158 0.96 -4.95 -18.28
CA VAL A 158 2.43 -4.99 -18.30
C VAL A 158 2.88 -6.30 -18.96
N PRO A 159 3.09 -6.33 -20.29
CA PRO A 159 3.41 -7.57 -21.02
C PRO A 159 4.62 -8.34 -20.50
N GLU A 160 5.60 -7.63 -19.92
CA GLU A 160 6.84 -8.19 -19.37
C GLU A 160 6.72 -8.58 -17.88
N ALA A 161 5.50 -8.64 -17.34
CA ALA A 161 5.28 -9.06 -15.95
C ALA A 161 5.86 -10.47 -15.69
N VAL A 162 6.57 -10.58 -14.56
CA VAL A 162 7.08 -11.85 -14.03
C VAL A 162 5.94 -12.53 -13.30
N VAL A 163 5.36 -13.55 -13.93
CA VAL A 163 4.19 -14.26 -13.40
C VAL A 163 4.58 -15.64 -12.87
N GLY A 164 4.26 -15.91 -11.60
CA GLY A 164 4.35 -17.24 -10.98
C GLY A 164 5.77 -17.81 -10.75
N ASP A 165 6.84 -17.15 -11.22
CA ASP A 165 8.24 -17.55 -11.00
C ASP A 165 8.96 -16.58 -10.04
N PHE A 166 8.45 -16.47 -8.82
CA PHE A 166 9.00 -15.59 -7.80
C PHE A 166 10.43 -15.93 -7.40
N ALA A 167 10.79 -17.22 -7.45
CA ALA A 167 12.10 -17.71 -7.03
C ALA A 167 13.25 -17.23 -7.93
N SER A 168 12.98 -16.84 -9.18
CA SER A 168 14.02 -16.29 -10.05
C SER A 168 14.35 -14.84 -9.74
N VAL A 169 13.39 -14.08 -9.19
CA VAL A 169 13.50 -12.63 -8.99
C VAL A 169 13.60 -12.20 -7.53
N LEU A 170 13.14 -13.00 -6.56
CA LEU A 170 13.17 -12.67 -5.14
C LEU A 170 14.19 -13.52 -4.35
N PRO A 171 14.85 -12.95 -3.33
CA PRO A 171 15.67 -13.69 -2.37
C PRO A 171 14.92 -14.85 -1.72
N ALA A 172 15.60 -15.98 -1.53
CA ALA A 172 15.00 -17.20 -1.00
C ALA A 172 14.37 -17.05 0.40
N HIS A 173 14.85 -16.10 1.22
CA HIS A 173 14.27 -15.86 2.56
C HIS A 173 12.95 -15.09 2.52
N LEU A 174 12.58 -14.53 1.36
CA LEU A 174 11.26 -13.92 1.11
C LEU A 174 10.25 -14.94 0.56
N LEU A 175 10.69 -16.15 0.22
CA LEU A 175 9.81 -17.21 -0.31
C LEU A 175 9.27 -18.06 0.85
N GLY A 176 7.96 -18.31 0.88
CA GLY A 176 7.32 -19.21 1.84
C GLY A 176 7.45 -20.69 1.47
N GLN A 177 6.79 -21.57 2.24
CA GLN A 177 6.77 -23.02 1.96
C GLN A 177 5.97 -23.31 0.67
N GLU A 178 6.39 -24.35 -0.07
CA GLU A 178 5.79 -24.76 -1.36
C GLU A 178 5.85 -23.71 -2.49
N GLY A 179 6.69 -22.69 -2.36
CA GLY A 179 6.75 -21.60 -3.36
C GLY A 179 5.54 -20.66 -3.31
N ARG A 180 4.68 -20.82 -2.29
CA ARG A 180 3.63 -19.87 -1.96
C ARG A 180 4.18 -18.84 -0.99
N PHE A 181 3.73 -17.61 -1.13
CA PHE A 181 4.17 -16.50 -0.32
C PHE A 181 3.49 -16.47 1.05
N ILE A 182 4.27 -16.18 2.08
CA ILE A 182 3.79 -15.61 3.34
C ILE A 182 4.64 -14.35 3.50
N LEU A 183 4.40 -13.37 2.62
CA LEU A 183 5.38 -12.34 2.29
C LEU A 183 5.43 -11.18 3.26
N SER A 184 4.41 -10.91 4.06
CA SER A 184 4.37 -9.64 4.79
C SER A 184 5.50 -9.52 5.81
N GLU A 185 5.71 -10.46 6.73
CA GLU A 185 6.66 -10.24 7.85
C GLU A 185 8.13 -10.13 7.40
N ALA A 186 8.57 -10.99 6.48
CA ALA A 186 9.95 -10.98 6.00
C ALA A 186 10.23 -9.80 5.06
N LEU A 187 9.29 -9.52 4.14
CA LEU A 187 9.39 -8.38 3.22
C LEU A 187 9.31 -7.06 3.98
N HIS A 188 8.33 -6.90 4.86
CA HIS A 188 8.17 -5.71 5.67
C HIS A 188 9.44 -5.43 6.48
N ARG A 189 10.03 -6.45 7.11
CA ARG A 189 11.33 -6.30 7.81
C ARG A 189 12.46 -5.86 6.89
N ASP A 190 12.55 -6.43 5.70
CA ASP A 190 13.58 -6.06 4.72
C ASP A 190 13.37 -4.62 4.21
N LEU A 191 12.12 -4.21 3.95
CA LEU A 191 11.77 -2.84 3.55
C LEU A 191 12.07 -1.83 4.66
N LEU A 192 11.70 -2.11 5.92
CA LEU A 192 12.06 -1.27 7.07
C LEU A 192 13.57 -1.10 7.22
N THR A 193 14.35 -2.14 6.92
CA THR A 193 15.82 -2.10 7.00
C THR A 193 16.50 -1.64 5.71
N GLY A 194 15.75 -1.28 4.67
CA GLY A 194 16.26 -0.82 3.38
C GLY A 194 17.03 -1.90 2.59
N ARG A 195 16.75 -3.18 2.85
CA ARG A 195 17.37 -4.30 2.13
C ARG A 195 16.79 -4.44 0.73
N PRO A 196 17.62 -4.75 -0.29
CA PRO A 196 17.11 -5.02 -1.63
C PRO A 196 16.20 -6.25 -1.67
N VAL A 197 15.06 -6.14 -2.37
CA VAL A 197 14.07 -7.22 -2.50
C VAL A 197 14.22 -8.04 -3.79
N LEU A 198 15.06 -7.60 -4.73
CA LEU A 198 15.34 -8.35 -5.96
C LEU A 198 16.66 -9.11 -5.86
N THR A 199 16.72 -10.31 -6.44
CA THR A 199 18.00 -11.01 -6.65
C THR A 199 18.83 -10.24 -7.68
N ARG A 200 20.16 -10.29 -7.54
CA ARG A 200 21.10 -9.59 -8.46
C ARG A 200 20.96 -10.00 -9.93
N SER A 201 20.23 -11.09 -10.22
CA SER A 201 19.97 -11.58 -11.57
C SER A 201 18.90 -10.77 -12.33
N GLY A 202 18.14 -9.89 -11.64
CA GLY A 202 17.12 -9.03 -12.23
C GLY A 202 17.60 -7.64 -12.67
N CYS A 203 18.87 -7.28 -12.41
CA CYS A 203 19.51 -6.14 -13.06
C CYS A 203 20.10 -6.63 -14.38
N LEU A 204 19.32 -6.57 -15.46
CA LEU A 204 19.90 -6.53 -16.79
C LEU A 204 20.57 -5.15 -16.95
N ASP A 205 21.88 -5.16 -17.19
CA ASP A 205 22.72 -3.99 -17.48
C ASP A 205 22.20 -3.14 -18.64
#